data_AF-A0A9X7FG00-F1
#
_entry.id   AF-A0A9X7FG00-F1
#
_cell.length_a   1.000
_cell.length_b   1.000
_cell.length_c   1.000
_cell.angle_alpha   90.00
_cell.angle_beta   90.00
_cell.angle_gamma   90.00
#
_symmetry.space_group_name_H-M   'P 1'
#
loop_
_entity.id
_entity.type
_entity.pdbx_description
1 polymer ?
#
loop_
_entity_poly.entity_id
_entity_poly.type
_entity_poly.pdbx_seq_one_letter_code
_entity_poly.pdbx_strand_id
1 'polypeptide(L)'
;MKLNDAVVKVYAFFKQLKAKPVASATETTPASTATQTAASATATKPAKKPKSKLRRILEPIVLALAAILCFTYPIASTLWNNKVSKEISVAYDRLSRKQTASAREKILNAARRYNARHKSIITADPYDGTTDYMKTPEYKEYAKQLDEPMGIMGIVKIPKIGVKLPIYHGSSQEVLAYGAGHLYGTDLPVGGKTRHAVVTAHTGLPNATMFDDLVELKKGDFFYFDVQGETLRYRVFRISVVDPHDIRLLQRENGRDLATLLTCTPYGVNTQRLLVTGYRVLPDPVSAPGDKLQWPLWMTMFVLALIGCAVILTTMIIAAVCKRHRRAALLAHAKHITA
;
A
#
# COMPACT_ATOMS: atom_id res chain seq x y z
N MET A 1 -5.63 -3.52 -29.30
CA MET A 1 -6.26 -4.80 -28.90
C MET A 1 -5.34 -5.79 -28.16
N LYS A 2 -4.02 -5.58 -28.04
CA LYS A 2 -3.09 -6.57 -27.43
C LYS A 2 -2.86 -6.45 -25.90
N LEU A 3 -3.37 -5.40 -25.24
CA LEU A 3 -3.13 -5.16 -23.81
C LEU A 3 -4.13 -5.90 -22.88
N ASN A 4 -5.32 -6.22 -23.38
CA ASN A 4 -6.38 -6.86 -22.59
C ASN A 4 -6.07 -8.33 -22.29
N ASP A 5 -5.44 -9.06 -23.22
CA ASP A 5 -5.09 -10.47 -23.02
C ASP A 5 -4.02 -10.68 -21.95
N ALA A 6 -3.07 -9.74 -21.84
CA ALA A 6 -2.01 -9.84 -20.83
C ALA A 6 -2.58 -9.69 -19.42
N VAL A 7 -3.51 -8.75 -19.21
CA VAL A 7 -4.15 -8.52 -17.91
C VAL A 7 -5.04 -9.71 -17.51
N VAL A 8 -5.79 -10.27 -18.46
CA VAL A 8 -6.63 -11.46 -18.21
C VAL A 8 -5.78 -12.69 -17.87
N LYS A 9 -4.64 -12.89 -18.56
CA LYS A 9 -3.72 -14.01 -18.29
C LYS A 9 -3.03 -13.88 -16.93
N VAL A 10 -2.64 -12.66 -16.54
CA VAL A 10 -2.09 -12.41 -15.20
C VAL A 10 -3.13 -12.70 -14.13
N TYR A 11 -4.39 -12.28 -14.34
CA TYR A 11 -5.48 -12.56 -13.41
C TYR A 11 -5.79 -14.08 -13.28
N ALA A 12 -5.79 -14.80 -14.41
CA ALA A 12 -5.99 -16.25 -14.42
C ALA A 12 -4.85 -17.02 -13.72
N PHE A 13 -3.60 -16.56 -13.86
CA PHE A 13 -2.43 -17.14 -13.20
C PHE A 13 -2.51 -17.02 -11.67
N PHE A 14 -2.90 -15.84 -11.15
CA PHE A 14 -3.07 -15.64 -9.71
C PHE A 14 -4.24 -16.45 -9.13
N LYS A 15 -5.29 -16.70 -9.92
CA LYS A 15 -6.41 -17.58 -9.52
C LYS A 15 -5.97 -19.04 -9.36
N GLN A 16 -5.03 -19.52 -10.18
CA GLN A 16 -4.48 -20.88 -10.06
C GLN A 16 -3.59 -21.05 -8.83
N LEU A 17 -2.86 -20.02 -8.41
CA LEU A 17 -2.01 -20.07 -7.21
C LEU A 17 -2.81 -20.14 -5.89
N LYS A 18 -4.06 -19.65 -5.88
CA LYS A 18 -4.98 -19.77 -4.72
C LYS A 18 -5.51 -21.19 -4.46
N ALA A 19 -5.31 -22.15 -5.37
CA ALA A 19 -5.91 -23.49 -5.29
C ALA A 19 -5.04 -24.56 -4.59
N LYS A 20 -3.82 -24.23 -4.13
CA LYS A 20 -2.96 -25.18 -3.40
C LYS A 20 -2.95 -24.86 -1.90
N PRO A 21 -3.41 -25.77 -1.02
CA PRO A 21 -3.24 -25.61 0.42
C PRO A 21 -1.78 -25.85 0.79
N VAL A 22 -1.19 -24.92 1.54
CA VAL A 22 0.16 -25.06 2.12
C VAL A 22 0.04 -25.86 3.41
N ALA A 23 0.63 -27.05 3.44
CA ALA A 23 0.73 -27.88 4.64
C ALA A 23 1.66 -27.20 5.67
N SER A 24 1.17 -27.06 6.91
CA SER A 24 1.97 -26.58 8.04
C SER A 24 2.87 -27.70 8.58
N ALA A 25 4.18 -27.46 8.62
CA ALA A 25 5.11 -28.30 9.36
C ALA A 25 5.35 -27.69 10.74
N THR A 26 4.94 -28.41 11.77
CA THR A 26 5.18 -28.16 13.20
C THR A 26 6.56 -28.74 13.55
N GLU A 27 7.48 -27.93 14.10
CA GLU A 27 8.73 -28.44 14.69
C GLU A 27 8.67 -28.38 16.22
N THR A 28 8.71 -29.56 16.82
CA THR A 28 8.79 -29.81 18.25
C THR A 28 10.26 -29.93 18.65
N THR A 29 10.73 -29.13 19.60
CA THR A 29 12.04 -29.31 20.25
C THR A 29 11.90 -30.29 21.42
N PRO A 30 12.90 -31.17 21.63
CA PRO A 30 13.37 -31.37 22.99
C PRO A 30 14.90 -31.32 23.12
N ALA A 31 15.32 -30.79 24.27
CA ALA A 31 16.68 -30.78 24.75
C ALA A 31 17.16 -32.19 25.17
N SER A 32 18.45 -32.46 24.99
CA SER A 32 19.16 -33.46 25.80
C SER A 32 20.67 -33.20 25.78
N THR A 33 21.25 -33.33 26.96
CA THR A 33 22.65 -33.18 27.36
C THR A 33 23.35 -34.54 27.29
N ALA A 34 24.58 -34.62 26.76
CA ALA A 34 25.63 -35.54 27.26
C ALA A 34 26.98 -35.36 26.53
N THR A 35 27.97 -34.99 27.35
CA THR A 35 29.31 -35.60 27.51
C THR A 35 30.26 -35.87 26.33
N GLN A 36 31.48 -35.39 26.55
CA GLN A 36 32.71 -35.48 25.77
C GLN A 36 33.17 -36.92 25.44
N THR A 37 33.81 -37.09 24.29
CA THR A 37 35.04 -37.90 24.19
C THR A 37 35.96 -37.32 23.12
N ALA A 38 37.22 -37.18 23.48
CA ALA A 38 38.30 -36.67 22.64
C ALA A 38 38.73 -37.72 21.60
N ALA A 39 38.94 -37.28 20.36
CA ALA A 39 39.88 -37.90 19.44
C ALA A 39 40.44 -36.82 18.51
N SER A 40 41.72 -36.52 18.72
CA SER A 40 42.53 -35.63 17.90
C SER A 40 42.72 -36.27 16.52
N ALA A 41 42.16 -35.63 15.48
CA ALA A 41 42.54 -35.86 14.10
C ALA A 41 42.79 -34.50 13.45
N THR A 42 44.07 -34.17 13.30
CA THR A 42 44.58 -32.99 12.60
C THR A 42 44.22 -33.09 11.11
N ALA A 43 42.99 -32.68 10.77
CA ALA A 43 42.58 -32.50 9.39
C ALA A 43 43.18 -31.19 8.86
N THR A 44 44.26 -31.29 8.11
CA THR A 44 44.85 -30.19 7.34
C THR A 44 43.80 -29.63 6.38
N LYS A 45 43.24 -28.45 6.68
CA LYS A 45 42.34 -27.72 5.77
C LYS A 45 43.04 -27.53 4.42
N PRO A 46 42.41 -27.91 3.28
CA PRO A 46 43.03 -27.70 1.98
C PRO A 46 43.19 -26.19 1.74
N ALA A 47 44.41 -25.75 1.45
CA ALA A 47 44.74 -24.37 1.17
C ALA A 47 43.90 -23.87 -0.03
N LYS A 48 43.01 -22.90 0.22
CA LYS A 48 42.17 -22.28 -0.82
C LYS A 48 43.08 -21.63 -1.88
N LYS A 49 43.04 -22.15 -3.13
CA LYS A 49 43.77 -21.57 -4.27
C LYS A 49 43.52 -20.05 -4.35
N PRO A 50 44.56 -19.21 -4.57
CA PRO A 50 44.40 -17.77 -4.58
C PRO A 50 43.49 -17.34 -5.73
N LYS A 51 42.34 -16.73 -5.41
CA LYS A 51 41.38 -16.19 -6.40
C LYS A 51 42.11 -15.25 -7.38
N SER A 52 41.79 -15.34 -8.68
CA SER A 52 42.37 -14.48 -9.72
C SER A 52 42.14 -12.98 -9.40
N LYS A 53 43.09 -12.10 -9.77
CA LYS A 53 42.99 -10.65 -9.52
C LYS A 53 41.68 -10.05 -10.04
N LEU A 54 41.18 -10.57 -11.17
CA LEU A 54 39.90 -10.17 -11.77
C LEU A 54 38.69 -10.61 -10.93
N ARG A 55 38.63 -11.87 -10.46
CA ARG A 55 37.55 -12.36 -9.58
C ARG A 55 37.49 -11.60 -8.26
N ARG A 56 38.64 -11.19 -7.71
CA ARG A 56 38.70 -10.37 -6.48
C ARG A 56 38.08 -8.97 -6.62
N ILE A 57 37.97 -8.45 -7.84
CA ILE A 57 37.36 -7.14 -8.13
C ILE A 57 35.90 -7.31 -8.56
N LEU A 58 35.60 -8.35 -9.35
CA LEU A 58 34.26 -8.56 -9.92
C LEU A 58 33.23 -9.05 -8.88
N GLU A 59 33.61 -9.97 -7.98
CA GLU A 59 32.71 -10.50 -6.93
C GLU A 59 32.06 -9.40 -6.05
N PRO A 60 32.80 -8.43 -5.46
CA PRO A 60 32.18 -7.40 -4.63
C PRO A 60 31.32 -6.42 -5.43
N ILE A 61 31.64 -6.17 -6.70
CA ILE A 61 30.82 -5.31 -7.58
C ILE A 61 29.48 -5.97 -7.84
N VAL A 62 29.48 -7.26 -8.18
CA VAL A 62 28.24 -8.02 -8.41
C VAL A 62 27.37 -8.07 -7.14
N LEU A 63 27.99 -8.28 -5.97
CA LEU A 63 27.27 -8.25 -4.69
C LEU A 63 26.70 -6.86 -4.37
N ALA A 64 27.46 -5.79 -4.65
CA ALA A 64 26.97 -4.42 -4.46
C ALA A 64 25.79 -4.09 -5.37
N LEU A 65 25.84 -4.50 -6.64
CA LEU A 65 24.73 -4.33 -7.59
C LEU A 65 23.50 -5.13 -7.17
N ALA A 66 23.68 -6.38 -6.73
CA ALA A 66 22.60 -7.21 -6.21
C ALA A 66 21.96 -6.58 -4.96
N ALA A 67 22.77 -6.04 -4.04
CA ALA A 67 22.28 -5.35 -2.86
C ALA A 67 21.46 -4.09 -3.24
N ILE A 68 21.98 -3.25 -4.15
CA ILE A 68 21.25 -2.06 -4.63
C ILE A 68 19.90 -2.46 -5.24
N LEU A 69 19.87 -3.52 -6.05
CA LEU A 69 18.62 -4.01 -6.66
C LEU A 69 17.62 -4.47 -5.59
N CYS A 70 18.07 -5.26 -4.60
CA CYS A 70 17.21 -5.70 -3.49
C CYS A 70 16.69 -4.52 -2.66
N PHE A 71 17.54 -3.54 -2.35
CA PHE A 71 17.13 -2.38 -1.57
C PHE A 71 16.23 -1.42 -2.35
N THR A 72 16.40 -1.28 -3.67
CA THR A 72 15.54 -0.39 -4.48
C THR A 72 14.17 -1.01 -4.79
N TYR A 73 14.02 -2.34 -4.62
CA TYR A 73 12.78 -3.06 -4.92
C TYR A 73 11.53 -2.51 -4.20
N PRO A 74 11.51 -2.26 -2.88
CA PRO A 74 10.31 -1.76 -2.20
C PRO A 74 9.83 -0.41 -2.75
N ILE A 75 10.74 0.51 -3.06
CA ILE A 75 10.40 1.81 -3.68
C ILE A 75 9.84 1.58 -5.08
N ALA A 76 10.54 0.82 -5.92
CA ALA A 76 10.11 0.56 -7.30
C ALA A 76 8.74 -0.15 -7.34
N SER A 77 8.54 -1.16 -6.49
CA SER A 77 7.28 -1.87 -6.34
C SER A 77 6.16 -0.94 -5.86
N THR A 78 6.44 -0.05 -4.92
CA THR A 78 5.43 0.89 -4.41
C THR A 78 5.02 1.91 -5.47
N LEU A 79 5.98 2.48 -6.20
CA LEU A 79 5.69 3.38 -7.31
C LEU A 79 4.90 2.68 -8.42
N TRP A 80 5.24 1.42 -8.71
CA TRP A 80 4.52 0.60 -9.68
C TRP A 80 3.07 0.36 -9.25
N ASN A 81 2.84 -0.09 -8.01
CA ASN A 81 1.49 -0.38 -7.52
C ASN A 81 0.65 0.90 -7.39
N ASN A 82 1.22 2.01 -6.93
CA ASN A 82 0.54 3.31 -6.92
C ASN A 82 0.12 3.73 -8.33
N LYS A 83 0.96 3.49 -9.34
CA LYS A 83 0.62 3.76 -10.75
C LYS A 83 -0.50 2.84 -11.24
N VAL A 84 -0.43 1.54 -10.95
CA VAL A 84 -1.45 0.56 -11.33
C VAL A 84 -2.82 0.94 -10.73
N SER A 85 -2.91 1.26 -9.44
CA SER A 85 -4.17 1.67 -8.81
C SER A 85 -4.74 2.96 -9.44
N LYS A 86 -3.88 3.91 -9.83
CA LYS A 86 -4.29 5.11 -10.57
C LYS A 86 -4.82 4.79 -11.97
N GLU A 87 -4.16 3.90 -12.70
CA GLU A 87 -4.60 3.47 -14.04
C GLU A 87 -5.92 2.72 -14.00
N ILE A 88 -6.12 1.84 -13.00
CA ILE A 88 -7.41 1.17 -12.75
C ILE A 88 -8.51 2.20 -12.49
N SER A 89 -8.23 3.21 -11.66
CA SER A 89 -9.17 4.31 -11.39
C SER A 89 -9.52 5.08 -12.66
N VAL A 90 -8.54 5.39 -13.52
CA VAL A 90 -8.77 6.07 -14.80
C VAL A 90 -9.57 5.18 -15.77
N ALA A 91 -9.29 3.87 -15.81
CA ALA A 91 -10.05 2.93 -16.63
C ALA A 91 -11.52 2.88 -16.18
N TYR A 92 -11.78 2.84 -14.87
CA TYR A 92 -13.13 2.91 -14.31
C TYR A 92 -13.84 4.21 -14.69
N ASP A 93 -13.22 5.37 -14.48
CA ASP A 93 -13.83 6.67 -14.81
C ASP A 93 -14.19 6.76 -16.30
N ARG A 94 -13.32 6.25 -17.19
CA ARG A 94 -13.60 6.16 -18.63
C ARG A 94 -14.76 5.22 -18.95
N LEU A 95 -14.86 4.06 -18.29
CA LEU A 95 -15.94 3.10 -18.52
C LEU A 95 -17.28 3.64 -18.00
N SER A 96 -17.28 4.21 -16.80
CA SER A 96 -18.47 4.83 -16.20
C SER A 96 -18.98 5.98 -17.08
N ARG A 97 -18.11 6.89 -17.54
CA ARG A 97 -18.52 8.02 -18.41
C ARG A 97 -18.99 7.62 -19.81
N LYS A 98 -18.66 6.40 -20.29
CA LYS A 98 -19.20 5.87 -21.55
C LYS A 98 -20.67 5.45 -21.46
N GLN A 99 -21.16 5.19 -20.24
CA GLN A 99 -22.57 4.89 -20.03
C GLN A 99 -23.43 6.15 -20.27
N THR A 100 -24.68 5.96 -20.70
CA THR A 100 -25.61 7.09 -20.89
C THR A 100 -25.91 7.76 -19.56
N ALA A 101 -26.19 9.07 -19.57
CA ALA A 101 -26.52 9.80 -18.36
C ALA A 101 -27.72 9.20 -17.61
N SER A 102 -28.75 8.73 -18.34
CA SER A 102 -29.92 8.05 -17.77
C SER A 102 -29.56 6.73 -17.09
N ALA A 103 -28.65 5.94 -17.66
CA ALA A 103 -28.20 4.70 -17.03
C ALA A 103 -27.46 4.97 -15.71
N ARG A 104 -26.53 5.95 -15.71
CA ARG A 104 -25.80 6.38 -14.51
C ARG A 104 -26.74 6.87 -13.41
N GLU A 105 -27.72 7.70 -13.79
CA GLU A 105 -28.72 8.22 -12.85
C GLU A 105 -29.60 7.11 -12.26
N LYS A 106 -29.95 6.08 -13.03
CA LYS A 106 -30.68 4.91 -12.53
C LYS A 106 -29.87 4.16 -11.46
N ILE A 107 -28.56 4.00 -11.68
CA ILE A 107 -27.64 3.33 -10.74
C ILE A 107 -27.49 4.17 -9.46
N LEU A 108 -27.24 5.47 -9.58
CA LEU A 108 -27.16 6.39 -8.45
C LEU A 108 -28.45 6.41 -7.64
N ASN A 109 -29.61 6.44 -8.29
CA ASN A 109 -30.89 6.40 -7.59
C ASN A 109 -31.16 5.06 -6.89
N ALA A 110 -30.66 3.94 -7.43
CA ALA A 110 -30.71 2.67 -6.72
C ALA A 110 -29.87 2.71 -5.42
N ALA A 111 -28.65 3.25 -5.50
CA ALA A 111 -27.79 3.44 -4.33
C ALA A 111 -28.39 4.42 -3.29
N ARG A 112 -28.97 5.54 -3.74
CA ARG A 112 -29.69 6.49 -2.86
C ARG A 112 -30.89 5.84 -2.17
N ARG A 113 -31.66 5.01 -2.88
CA ARG A 113 -32.77 4.22 -2.29
C ARG A 113 -32.29 3.16 -1.32
N TYR A 114 -31.17 2.50 -1.61
CA TYR A 114 -30.53 1.58 -0.66
C TYR A 114 -30.20 2.31 0.64
N ASN A 115 -29.46 3.42 0.55
CA ASN A 115 -29.15 4.24 1.73
C ASN A 115 -30.43 4.64 2.48
N ALA A 116 -31.47 5.09 1.78
CA ALA A 116 -32.73 5.53 2.39
C ALA A 116 -33.46 4.45 3.21
N ARG A 117 -33.33 3.16 2.85
CA ARG A 117 -33.97 2.05 3.57
C ARG A 117 -33.28 1.67 4.88
N HIS A 118 -31.96 1.89 4.98
CA HIS A 118 -31.20 1.57 6.18
C HIS A 118 -31.40 2.67 7.24
N LYS A 119 -31.91 2.31 8.42
CA LYS A 119 -32.21 3.25 9.52
C LYS A 119 -30.99 3.66 10.34
N SER A 120 -30.03 2.75 10.53
CA SER A 120 -28.81 2.97 11.33
C SER A 120 -27.57 2.45 10.62
N ILE A 121 -26.40 2.94 11.06
CA ILE A 121 -25.10 2.39 10.69
C ILE A 121 -24.80 1.22 11.63
N ILE A 122 -24.67 0.03 11.04
CA ILE A 122 -24.32 -1.21 11.77
C ILE A 122 -23.02 -1.71 11.17
N THR A 123 -21.91 -1.39 11.81
CA THR A 123 -20.58 -1.71 11.31
C THR A 123 -19.66 -2.16 12.43
N ALA A 124 -18.56 -2.80 12.05
CA ALA A 124 -17.50 -3.28 12.93
C ALA A 124 -16.14 -2.78 12.42
N ASP A 125 -15.07 -3.07 13.15
CA ASP A 125 -13.73 -2.71 12.72
C ASP A 125 -13.37 -3.45 11.42
N PRO A 126 -12.96 -2.75 10.34
CA PRO A 126 -12.64 -3.41 9.07
C PRO A 126 -11.40 -4.33 9.11
N TYR A 127 -10.62 -4.32 10.19
CA TYR A 127 -9.36 -5.06 10.30
C TYR A 127 -9.43 -6.24 11.28
N ASP A 128 -10.61 -6.59 11.79
CA ASP A 128 -10.81 -7.72 12.71
C ASP A 128 -10.75 -9.10 12.01
N GLY A 129 -10.74 -9.12 10.67
CA GLY A 129 -10.65 -10.34 9.86
C GLY A 129 -11.96 -11.13 9.75
N THR A 130 -13.06 -10.64 10.31
CA THR A 130 -14.35 -11.30 10.23
C THR A 130 -14.93 -11.20 8.82
N THR A 131 -15.49 -12.30 8.31
CA THR A 131 -16.08 -12.35 6.96
C THR A 131 -17.45 -13.03 6.92
N ASP A 132 -17.98 -13.46 8.06
CA ASP A 132 -19.26 -14.19 8.13
C ASP A 132 -20.45 -13.34 7.64
N TYR A 133 -20.39 -12.03 7.84
CA TYR A 133 -21.40 -11.10 7.33
C TYR A 133 -21.53 -11.14 5.80
N MET A 134 -20.50 -11.57 5.07
CA MET A 134 -20.52 -11.61 3.60
C MET A 134 -21.49 -12.66 3.04
N LYS A 135 -21.88 -13.66 3.84
CA LYS A 135 -22.83 -14.72 3.42
C LYS A 135 -24.30 -14.30 3.57
N THR A 136 -24.56 -13.23 4.32
CA THR A 136 -25.90 -12.77 4.66
C THR A 136 -26.67 -12.23 3.43
N PRO A 137 -28.00 -12.36 3.39
CA PRO A 137 -28.83 -11.74 2.35
C PRO A 137 -28.60 -10.23 2.22
N GLU A 138 -28.39 -9.55 3.35
CA GLU A 138 -28.18 -8.10 3.44
C GLU A 138 -26.88 -7.70 2.74
N TYR A 139 -25.80 -8.45 2.96
CA TYR A 139 -24.54 -8.20 2.25
C TYR A 139 -24.65 -8.47 0.74
N LYS A 140 -25.42 -9.49 0.34
CA LYS A 140 -25.68 -9.76 -1.09
C LYS A 140 -26.47 -8.64 -1.75
N GLU A 141 -27.36 -7.97 -1.03
CA GLU A 141 -28.07 -6.79 -1.54
C GLU A 141 -27.13 -5.58 -1.66
N TYR A 142 -26.27 -5.37 -0.66
CA TYR A 142 -25.21 -4.37 -0.67
C TYR A 142 -24.24 -4.57 -1.85
N ALA A 143 -23.78 -5.80 -2.08
CA ALA A 143 -22.84 -6.16 -3.14
C ALA A 143 -23.37 -5.85 -4.55
N LYS A 144 -24.71 -5.78 -4.73
CA LYS A 144 -25.35 -5.42 -6.00
C LYS A 144 -25.40 -3.91 -6.26
N GLN A 145 -25.22 -3.08 -5.22
CA GLN A 145 -25.27 -1.63 -5.38
C GLN A 145 -23.95 -1.13 -5.93
N LEU A 146 -23.96 -0.25 -6.94
CA LEU A 146 -22.73 0.25 -7.57
C LEU A 146 -21.79 -0.90 -8.05
N ASP A 147 -22.35 -2.04 -8.44
CA ASP A 147 -21.62 -3.20 -8.98
C ASP A 147 -21.24 -2.97 -10.45
N GLU A 148 -20.21 -2.16 -10.62
CA GLU A 148 -19.75 -1.68 -11.92
C GLU A 148 -18.64 -2.55 -12.51
N PRO A 149 -18.24 -2.30 -13.78
CA PRO A 149 -17.13 -3.00 -14.39
C PRO A 149 -15.89 -2.97 -13.49
N MET A 150 -15.24 -4.14 -13.35
CA MET A 150 -14.08 -4.37 -12.47
C MET A 150 -14.40 -4.43 -10.96
N GLY A 151 -15.68 -4.44 -10.57
CA GLY A 151 -16.11 -4.54 -9.17
C GLY A 151 -15.87 -3.28 -8.34
N ILE A 152 -15.73 -2.13 -9.01
CA ILE A 152 -15.36 -0.85 -8.39
C ILE A 152 -16.61 0.00 -8.16
N MET A 153 -16.91 0.37 -6.92
CA MET A 153 -17.99 1.30 -6.60
C MET A 153 -17.74 2.71 -7.09
N GLY A 154 -16.48 3.16 -7.02
CA GLY A 154 -16.09 4.54 -7.27
C GLY A 154 -14.61 4.75 -7.05
N ILE A 155 -14.19 6.01 -6.95
CA ILE A 155 -12.79 6.40 -6.73
C ILE A 155 -12.71 7.36 -5.56
N VAL A 156 -11.75 7.17 -4.65
CA VAL A 156 -11.37 8.19 -3.67
C VAL A 156 -10.16 8.97 -4.17
N LYS A 157 -10.23 10.30 -4.11
CA LYS A 157 -9.14 11.21 -4.48
C LYS A 157 -8.79 12.14 -3.33
N ILE A 158 -7.51 12.27 -3.02
CA ILE A 158 -6.99 13.18 -1.99
C ILE A 158 -5.80 13.93 -2.61
N PRO A 159 -6.03 15.05 -3.32
CA PRO A 159 -5.00 15.71 -4.13
C PRO A 159 -3.79 16.19 -3.33
N LYS A 160 -3.98 16.57 -2.06
CA LYS A 160 -2.90 17.06 -1.20
C LYS A 160 -1.77 16.04 -1.07
N ILE A 161 -2.12 14.77 -0.92
CA ILE A 161 -1.21 13.64 -0.72
C ILE A 161 -1.16 12.70 -1.95
N GLY A 162 -1.65 13.16 -3.10
CA GLY A 162 -1.56 12.43 -4.38
C GLY A 162 -2.33 11.10 -4.45
N VAL A 163 -3.24 10.83 -3.50
CA VAL A 163 -4.04 9.60 -3.46
C VAL A 163 -5.11 9.62 -4.54
N LYS A 164 -5.20 8.50 -5.26
CA LYS A 164 -6.29 8.19 -6.19
C LYS A 164 -6.43 6.67 -6.25
N LEU A 165 -7.43 6.14 -5.56
CA LEU A 165 -7.63 4.70 -5.37
C LEU A 165 -9.04 4.30 -5.80
N PRO A 166 -9.20 3.12 -6.43
CA PRO A 166 -10.51 2.53 -6.61
C PRO A 166 -11.10 2.15 -5.25
N ILE A 167 -12.42 2.31 -5.11
CA ILE A 167 -13.22 1.90 -3.95
C ILE A 167 -13.95 0.61 -4.35
N TYR A 168 -13.73 -0.46 -3.61
CA TYR A 168 -14.42 -1.75 -3.78
C TYR A 168 -15.44 -1.99 -2.65
N HIS A 169 -16.28 -3.00 -2.81
CA HIS A 169 -17.22 -3.42 -1.77
C HIS A 169 -16.52 -4.11 -0.60
N GLY A 170 -16.92 -3.73 0.62
CA GLY A 170 -16.42 -4.33 1.85
C GLY A 170 -14.98 -3.92 2.19
N SER A 171 -14.43 -4.61 3.18
CA SER A 171 -13.10 -4.30 3.73
C SER A 171 -12.30 -5.56 4.01
N SER A 172 -12.48 -6.62 3.20
CA SER A 172 -11.70 -7.85 3.36
C SER A 172 -10.22 -7.58 3.08
N GLN A 173 -9.35 -8.46 3.58
CA GLN A 173 -7.91 -8.34 3.35
C GLN A 173 -7.56 -8.31 1.85
N GLU A 174 -8.28 -9.06 1.02
CA GLU A 174 -8.10 -9.02 -0.43
C GLU A 174 -8.47 -7.65 -1.01
N VAL A 175 -9.58 -7.06 -0.58
CA VAL A 175 -10.02 -5.75 -1.06
C VAL A 175 -8.98 -4.68 -0.70
N LEU A 176 -8.56 -4.65 0.55
CA LEU A 176 -7.63 -3.64 1.06
C LEU A 176 -6.19 -3.80 0.51
N ALA A 177 -5.85 -4.99 -0.02
CA ALA A 177 -4.58 -5.21 -0.71
C ALA A 177 -4.51 -4.55 -2.10
N TYR A 178 -5.66 -4.31 -2.75
CA TYR A 178 -5.71 -3.76 -4.12
C TYR A 178 -6.21 -2.32 -4.22
N GLY A 179 -6.87 -1.80 -3.19
CA GLY A 179 -7.35 -0.42 -3.17
C GLY A 179 -8.04 -0.04 -1.87
N ALA A 180 -8.97 0.90 -1.97
CA ALA A 180 -9.83 1.28 -0.86
C ALA A 180 -11.06 0.36 -0.82
N GLY A 181 -11.56 0.11 0.38
CA GLY A 181 -12.80 -0.61 0.63
C GLY A 181 -13.88 0.32 1.18
N HIS A 182 -15.11 0.16 0.75
CA HIS A 182 -16.26 0.77 1.42
C HIS A 182 -16.63 -0.07 2.64
N LEU A 183 -16.70 0.57 3.80
CA LEU A 183 -17.05 -0.12 5.04
C LEU A 183 -18.54 -0.53 5.03
N TYR A 184 -18.78 -1.84 4.95
CA TYR A 184 -20.14 -2.39 4.98
C TYR A 184 -20.88 -1.93 6.24
N GLY A 185 -22.17 -1.62 6.07
CA GLY A 185 -23.02 -1.06 7.13
C GLY A 185 -23.06 0.47 7.19
N THR A 186 -22.16 1.17 6.48
CA THR A 186 -22.20 2.63 6.30
C THR A 186 -22.97 3.02 5.03
N ASP A 187 -23.30 4.30 4.87
CA ASP A 187 -24.01 4.75 3.66
C ASP A 187 -23.10 4.65 2.43
N LEU A 188 -23.64 4.19 1.29
CA LEU A 188 -22.93 4.20 0.02
C LEU A 188 -22.46 5.62 -0.34
N PRO A 189 -21.33 5.78 -1.05
CA PRO A 189 -20.67 7.07 -1.29
C PRO A 189 -21.36 7.92 -2.38
N VAL A 190 -22.68 8.07 -2.30
CA VAL A 190 -23.52 8.87 -3.23
C VAL A 190 -24.02 10.18 -2.61
N GLY A 191 -23.57 10.50 -1.39
CA GLY A 191 -23.98 11.67 -0.64
C GLY A 191 -25.45 11.69 -0.20
N GLY A 192 -25.90 12.85 0.24
CA GLY A 192 -27.27 13.12 0.69
C GLY A 192 -27.37 13.56 2.15
N LYS A 193 -28.51 14.17 2.51
CA LYS A 193 -28.76 14.59 3.90
C LYS A 193 -28.88 13.41 4.85
N THR A 194 -28.32 13.56 6.04
CA THR A 194 -28.29 12.54 7.09
C THR A 194 -27.64 11.25 6.57
N ARG A 195 -26.47 11.40 5.93
CA ARG A 195 -25.68 10.30 5.37
C ARG A 195 -24.26 10.35 5.88
N HIS A 196 -23.67 9.18 6.08
CA HIS A 196 -22.27 9.04 6.44
C HIS A 196 -21.65 7.83 5.74
N ALA A 197 -20.85 8.09 4.71
CA ALA A 197 -20.09 7.07 4.00
C ALA A 197 -18.70 6.90 4.62
N VAL A 198 -18.21 5.66 4.73
CA VAL A 198 -16.87 5.39 5.26
C VAL A 198 -16.07 4.57 4.27
N VAL A 199 -14.89 5.08 3.92
CA VAL A 199 -13.94 4.44 3.01
C VAL A 199 -12.66 4.15 3.78
N THR A 200 -12.21 2.91 3.73
CA THR A 200 -11.02 2.42 4.43
C THR A 200 -9.94 2.00 3.45
N ALA A 201 -8.67 2.20 3.81
CA ALA A 201 -7.52 1.61 3.11
C ALA A 201 -6.37 1.38 4.09
N HIS A 202 -5.41 0.52 3.71
CA HIS A 202 -4.25 0.26 4.55
C HIS A 202 -3.35 1.47 4.75
N THR A 203 -2.58 1.42 5.84
CA THR A 203 -1.39 2.23 6.11
C THR A 203 -0.23 1.27 6.41
N GLY A 204 0.95 1.56 5.87
CA GLY A 204 2.19 0.84 6.11
C GLY A 204 2.38 -0.42 5.25
N LEU A 205 1.77 -0.50 4.05
CA LEU A 205 2.05 -1.62 3.16
C LEU A 205 3.46 -1.50 2.57
N PRO A 206 4.24 -2.61 2.49
CA PRO A 206 5.62 -2.56 1.99
C PRO A 206 5.73 -2.24 0.50
N ASN A 207 4.62 -2.34 -0.23
CA ASN A 207 4.57 -2.29 -1.68
C ASN A 207 3.48 -1.36 -2.24
N ALA A 208 2.75 -0.59 -1.43
CA ALA A 208 1.72 0.34 -1.89
C ALA A 208 1.52 1.46 -0.86
N THR A 209 1.30 2.70 -1.31
CA THR A 209 1.17 3.84 -0.39
C THR A 209 -0.22 3.96 0.23
N MET A 210 -1.28 3.55 -0.47
CA MET A 210 -2.66 3.57 0.04
C MET A 210 -3.01 4.87 0.81
N PHE A 211 -3.27 4.78 2.12
CA PHE A 211 -3.55 5.90 3.03
C PHE A 211 -2.39 6.25 3.99
N ASP A 212 -1.14 5.87 3.67
CA ASP A 212 0.05 6.14 4.52
C ASP A 212 0.13 7.60 4.98
N ASP A 213 -0.06 8.54 4.05
CA ASP A 213 0.08 9.98 4.30
C ASP A 213 -1.25 10.62 4.76
N LEU A 214 -2.28 9.84 5.13
CA LEU A 214 -3.56 10.37 5.61
C LEU A 214 -3.38 11.25 6.87
N VAL A 215 -2.34 10.98 7.66
CA VAL A 215 -1.90 11.79 8.81
C VAL A 215 -1.52 13.23 8.44
N GLU A 216 -1.20 13.51 7.17
CA GLU A 216 -0.84 14.86 6.71
C GLU A 216 -2.05 15.76 6.44
N LEU A 217 -3.26 15.17 6.40
CA LEU A 217 -4.49 15.94 6.27
C LEU A 217 -4.75 16.79 7.50
N LYS A 218 -5.32 17.97 7.26
CA LYS A 218 -5.67 18.98 8.26
C LYS A 218 -7.10 19.42 8.04
N LYS A 219 -7.71 19.98 9.09
CA LYS A 219 -9.00 20.67 8.95
C LYS A 219 -8.90 21.73 7.86
N GLY A 220 -9.88 21.73 6.97
CA GLY A 220 -9.96 22.62 5.83
C GLY A 220 -9.48 22.01 4.51
N ASP A 221 -8.72 20.91 4.53
CA ASP A 221 -8.33 20.18 3.31
C ASP A 221 -9.54 19.52 2.62
N PHE A 222 -9.36 19.13 1.36
CA PHE A 222 -10.40 18.50 0.56
C PHE A 222 -10.03 17.08 0.12
N PHE A 223 -11.05 16.24 0.08
CA PHE A 223 -11.03 14.94 -0.60
C PHE A 223 -12.32 14.76 -1.40
N TYR A 224 -12.32 13.79 -2.31
CA TYR A 224 -13.38 13.64 -3.30
C TYR A 224 -13.73 12.17 -3.46
N PHE A 225 -15.01 11.91 -3.72
CA PHE A 225 -15.49 10.63 -4.23
C PHE A 225 -16.02 10.81 -5.64
N ASP A 226 -15.48 10.05 -6.59
CA ASP A 226 -16.05 9.96 -7.93
C ASP A 226 -16.88 8.69 -8.05
N VAL A 227 -18.18 8.83 -8.27
CA VAL A 227 -19.12 7.73 -8.38
C VAL A 227 -20.02 8.00 -9.56
N GLN A 228 -20.08 7.07 -10.53
CA GLN A 228 -20.95 7.20 -11.70
C GLN A 228 -20.76 8.51 -12.50
N GLY A 229 -19.54 9.01 -12.56
CA GLY A 229 -19.20 10.27 -13.23
C GLY A 229 -19.58 11.54 -12.47
N GLU A 230 -20.22 11.44 -11.30
CA GLU A 230 -20.39 12.54 -10.35
C GLU A 230 -19.16 12.65 -9.44
N THR A 231 -18.70 13.88 -9.18
CA THR A 231 -17.59 14.17 -8.27
C THR A 231 -18.13 14.86 -7.03
N LEU A 232 -18.11 14.17 -5.90
CA LEU A 232 -18.59 14.65 -4.60
C LEU A 232 -17.41 15.21 -3.81
N ARG A 233 -17.42 16.52 -3.52
CA ARG A 233 -16.35 17.20 -2.77
C ARG A 233 -16.65 17.29 -1.28
N TYR A 234 -15.71 16.84 -0.44
CA TYR A 234 -15.79 16.92 1.01
C TYR A 234 -14.66 17.76 1.59
N ARG A 235 -14.97 18.61 2.58
CA ARG A 235 -14.00 19.41 3.33
C ARG A 235 -13.80 18.83 4.71
N VAL A 236 -12.56 18.49 5.06
CA VAL A 236 -12.18 17.93 6.36
C VAL A 236 -12.52 18.93 7.46
N PHE A 237 -13.25 18.49 8.48
CA PHE A 237 -13.54 19.31 9.66
C PHE A 237 -13.19 18.62 10.97
N ARG A 238 -13.06 17.29 10.96
CA ARG A 238 -12.74 16.49 12.14
C ARG A 238 -11.68 15.45 11.78
N ILE A 239 -10.69 15.34 12.66
CA ILE A 239 -9.64 14.32 12.62
C ILE A 239 -9.58 13.73 14.03
N SER A 240 -9.66 12.42 14.16
CA SER A 240 -9.73 11.75 15.46
C SER A 240 -8.99 10.42 15.43
N VAL A 241 -8.36 10.08 16.55
CA VAL A 241 -7.77 8.75 16.77
C VAL A 241 -8.64 8.03 17.80
N VAL A 242 -9.11 6.84 17.46
CA VAL A 242 -10.06 6.08 18.27
C VAL A 242 -9.61 4.62 18.45
N ASP A 243 -10.20 3.95 19.44
CA ASP A 243 -10.09 2.49 19.57
C ASP A 243 -10.76 1.80 18.37
N PRO A 244 -10.25 0.65 17.89
CA PRO A 244 -10.87 -0.10 16.80
C PRO A 244 -12.37 -0.39 16.99
N HIS A 245 -12.82 -0.61 18.23
CA HIS A 245 -14.22 -0.92 18.53
C HIS A 245 -15.10 0.33 18.71
N ASP A 246 -14.52 1.53 18.70
CA ASP A 246 -15.26 2.78 18.87
C ASP A 246 -15.80 3.30 17.53
N ILE A 247 -17.00 2.85 17.19
CA ILE A 247 -17.73 3.25 15.98
C ILE A 247 -18.58 4.52 16.16
N ARG A 248 -18.53 5.19 17.32
CA ARG A 248 -19.46 6.31 17.64
C ARG A 248 -19.31 7.47 16.66
N LEU A 249 -18.08 7.75 16.22
CA LEU A 249 -17.78 8.84 15.28
C LEU A 249 -18.12 8.50 13.82
N LEU A 250 -18.47 7.25 13.52
CA LEU A 250 -18.90 6.79 12.20
C LEU A 250 -20.42 6.90 12.00
N GLN A 251 -21.16 7.26 13.05
CA GLN A 251 -22.62 7.38 12.99
C GLN A 251 -23.08 8.57 12.15
N ARG A 252 -24.32 8.53 11.69
CA ARG A 252 -24.95 9.64 10.95
C ARG A 252 -25.17 10.83 11.88
N GLU A 253 -25.02 12.02 11.32
CA GLU A 253 -25.38 13.27 12.00
C GLU A 253 -26.56 13.91 11.25
N ASN A 254 -27.63 14.26 11.99
CA ASN A 254 -28.86 14.76 11.38
C ASN A 254 -28.61 16.02 10.55
N GLY A 255 -29.13 16.03 9.32
CA GLY A 255 -29.02 17.15 8.38
C GLY A 255 -27.65 17.26 7.68
N ARG A 256 -26.66 16.42 8.02
CA ARG A 256 -25.31 16.47 7.44
C ARG A 256 -25.09 15.39 6.39
N ASP A 257 -24.31 15.71 5.37
CA ASP A 257 -23.74 14.77 4.41
C ASP A 257 -22.25 14.63 4.75
N LEU A 258 -21.88 13.48 5.30
CA LEU A 258 -20.55 13.20 5.83
C LEU A 258 -19.88 12.07 5.07
N ALA A 259 -18.55 12.15 5.02
CA ALA A 259 -17.70 11.07 4.58
C ALA A 259 -16.48 10.97 5.52
N THR A 260 -16.09 9.75 5.87
CA THR A 260 -14.87 9.49 6.65
C THR A 260 -13.90 8.62 5.86
N LEU A 261 -12.64 9.04 5.86
CA LEU A 261 -11.51 8.22 5.46
C LEU A 261 -10.94 7.56 6.72
N LEU A 262 -10.84 6.23 6.70
CA LEU A 262 -10.42 5.42 7.84
C LEU A 262 -9.13 4.68 7.51
N THR A 263 -8.16 4.69 8.44
CA THR A 263 -6.98 3.81 8.37
C THR A 263 -6.44 3.46 9.75
N CYS A 264 -5.46 2.57 9.82
CA CYS A 264 -4.76 2.22 11.05
C CYS A 264 -3.72 3.27 11.47
N THR A 265 -3.48 3.39 12.78
CA THR A 265 -2.45 4.28 13.34
C THR A 265 -2.03 3.76 14.73
N PRO A 266 -0.86 4.12 15.30
CA PRO A 266 0.30 4.75 14.67
C PRO A 266 0.95 3.89 13.58
N TYR A 267 1.71 4.52 12.67
CA TYR A 267 2.37 3.84 11.55
C TYR A 267 3.25 2.67 12.03
N GLY A 268 3.04 1.47 11.46
CA GLY A 268 3.79 0.26 11.82
C GLY A 268 3.37 -0.41 13.13
N VAL A 269 2.46 0.20 13.90
CA VAL A 269 1.92 -0.35 15.17
C VAL A 269 0.45 -0.72 15.03
N ASN A 270 -0.36 0.12 14.38
CA ASN A 270 -1.74 -0.16 13.95
C ASN A 270 -2.73 -0.55 15.07
N THR A 271 -2.49 -0.10 16.31
CA THR A 271 -3.34 -0.39 17.48
C THR A 271 -4.61 0.46 17.55
N GLN A 272 -4.65 1.59 16.85
CA GLN A 272 -5.76 2.55 16.85
C GLN A 272 -6.24 2.82 15.42
N ARG A 273 -7.32 3.59 15.28
CA ARG A 273 -7.87 4.01 13.98
C ARG A 273 -7.80 5.52 13.84
N LEU A 274 -7.26 5.98 12.72
CA LEU A 274 -7.30 7.37 12.30
C LEU A 274 -8.56 7.59 11.46
N LEU A 275 -9.40 8.52 11.89
CA LEU A 275 -10.62 8.94 11.21
C LEU A 275 -10.44 10.38 10.71
N VAL A 276 -10.53 10.58 9.39
CA VAL A 276 -10.57 11.91 8.78
C VAL A 276 -11.95 12.13 8.18
N THR A 277 -12.79 12.90 8.89
CA THR A 277 -14.18 13.16 8.50
C THR A 277 -14.30 14.53 7.82
N GLY A 278 -14.94 14.52 6.65
CA GLY A 278 -15.33 15.72 5.91
C GLY A 278 -16.85 15.89 5.80
N TYR A 279 -17.28 17.12 5.58
CA TYR A 279 -18.66 17.45 5.22
C TYR A 279 -18.74 17.86 3.75
N ARG A 280 -19.87 17.56 3.11
CA ARG A 280 -20.11 17.86 1.69
C ARG A 280 -20.08 19.36 1.42
N VAL A 281 -19.45 19.79 0.31
CA VAL A 281 -19.38 21.19 -0.13
C VAL A 281 -19.87 21.33 -1.58
N LEU A 282 -21.02 22.00 -1.75
CA LEU A 282 -21.65 22.35 -3.03
C LEU A 282 -21.08 23.66 -3.62
N PRO A 283 -21.25 23.97 -4.93
CA PRO A 283 -21.91 23.18 -5.98
C PRO A 283 -21.02 22.07 -6.58
N ASP A 284 -21.66 21.10 -7.24
CA ASP A 284 -21.00 20.10 -8.11
C ASP A 284 -21.00 20.61 -9.58
N PRO A 285 -20.03 20.25 -10.44
CA PRO A 285 -18.82 19.45 -10.22
C PRO A 285 -17.56 20.33 -10.25
N VAL A 286 -16.83 20.38 -9.12
CA VAL A 286 -15.44 20.87 -9.10
C VAL A 286 -14.55 19.71 -9.52
N SER A 287 -13.89 19.83 -10.67
CA SER A 287 -12.85 18.86 -11.05
C SER A 287 -11.78 18.82 -9.96
N ALA A 288 -11.44 17.63 -9.48
CA ALA A 288 -10.35 17.48 -8.53
C ALA A 288 -9.04 18.02 -9.16
N PRO A 289 -8.20 18.73 -8.39
CA PRO A 289 -6.86 19.11 -8.83
C PRO A 289 -6.07 17.92 -9.39
N GLY A 290 -5.14 18.20 -10.30
CA GLY A 290 -4.36 17.17 -10.99
C GLY A 290 -3.61 16.22 -10.05
N ASP A 291 -3.40 14.99 -10.54
CA ASP A 291 -2.77 13.92 -9.78
C ASP A 291 -1.30 14.29 -9.45
N LYS A 292 -0.93 14.25 -8.16
CA LYS A 292 0.46 14.35 -7.71
C LYS A 292 1.09 12.96 -7.58
N LEU A 293 2.41 12.88 -7.67
CA LEU A 293 3.13 11.67 -7.29
C LEU A 293 2.98 11.45 -5.78
N GLN A 294 2.66 10.22 -5.38
CA GLN A 294 2.69 9.84 -3.97
C GLN A 294 4.14 9.53 -3.62
N TRP A 295 4.69 10.28 -2.67
CA TRP A 295 6.08 10.13 -2.24
C TRP A 295 6.16 10.25 -0.71
N PRO A 296 5.88 9.15 0.01
CA PRO A 296 5.92 9.15 1.47
C PRO A 296 7.31 9.45 2.02
N LEU A 297 7.37 9.99 3.24
CA LEU A 297 8.62 10.38 3.89
C LEU A 297 9.62 9.22 4.03
N TRP A 298 9.13 7.99 4.25
CA TRP A 298 10.00 6.82 4.40
C TRP A 298 10.82 6.53 3.14
N MET A 299 10.28 6.79 1.94
CA MET A 299 11.02 6.64 0.69
C MET A 299 12.15 7.66 0.61
N THR A 300 11.91 8.90 1.02
CA THR A 300 12.95 9.94 1.10
C THR A 300 14.07 9.52 2.05
N MET A 301 13.72 9.08 3.26
CA MET A 301 14.71 8.62 4.24
C MET A 301 15.51 7.42 3.73
N PHE A 302 14.85 6.49 3.05
CA PHE A 302 15.48 5.33 2.45
C PHE A 302 16.47 5.71 1.34
N VAL A 303 16.10 6.62 0.44
CA VAL A 303 17.00 7.11 -0.61
C VAL A 303 18.20 7.86 -0.01
N LEU A 304 17.98 8.71 1.01
CA LEU A 304 19.05 9.40 1.71
C LEU A 304 20.01 8.42 2.41
N ALA A 305 19.48 7.38 3.03
CA ALA A 305 20.30 6.32 3.64
C ALA A 305 21.14 5.58 2.59
N LEU A 306 20.58 5.27 1.42
CA LEU A 306 21.32 4.67 0.31
C LEU A 306 22.45 5.59 -0.19
N ILE A 307 22.18 6.89 -0.34
CA ILE A 307 23.19 7.88 -0.72
C ILE A 307 24.30 7.94 0.35
N GLY A 308 23.95 7.99 1.63
CA GLY A 308 24.90 7.99 2.74
C GLY A 308 25.80 6.75 2.74
N CYS A 309 25.22 5.57 2.57
CA CYS A 309 25.96 4.32 2.43
C CYS A 309 26.91 4.34 1.21
N ALA A 310 26.47 4.87 0.08
CA ALA A 310 27.31 5.00 -1.12
C ALA A 310 28.50 5.96 -0.89
N VAL A 311 28.29 7.08 -0.19
CA VAL A 311 29.36 8.02 0.19
C VAL A 311 30.38 7.35 1.12
N ILE A 312 29.92 6.62 2.15
CA ILE A 312 30.81 5.90 3.07
C ILE A 312 31.63 4.84 2.30
N LEU A 313 30.99 4.06 1.43
CA LEU A 313 31.68 3.05 0.62
C LEU A 313 32.72 3.67 -0.32
N THR A 314 32.38 4.76 -1.00
CA THR A 314 33.32 5.46 -1.91
C THR A 314 34.52 6.03 -1.16
N THR A 315 34.32 6.66 0.01
CA THR A 315 35.43 7.15 0.84
C THR A 315 36.34 6.01 1.33
N MET A 316 35.79 4.86 1.74
CA MET A 316 36.57 3.68 2.12
C MET A 316 37.40 3.12 0.97
N ILE A 317 36.83 3.07 -0.25
CA ILE A 317 37.55 2.61 -1.45
C ILE A 317 38.71 3.56 -1.77
N ILE A 318 38.47 4.87 -1.77
CA ILE A 318 39.51 5.88 -2.00
C ILE A 318 40.62 5.73 -0.96
N ALA A 319 40.28 5.63 0.33
CA ALA A 319 41.26 5.44 1.39
C ALA A 319 42.08 4.14 1.22
N ALA A 320 41.45 3.03 0.82
CA ALA A 320 42.12 1.76 0.57
C ALA A 320 43.06 1.82 -0.65
N VAL A 321 42.65 2.50 -1.72
CA VAL A 321 43.48 2.75 -2.92
C VAL A 321 44.67 3.64 -2.55
N CYS A 322 44.44 4.77 -1.88
CA CYS A 322 45.51 5.65 -1.38
C CYS A 322 46.49 4.91 -0.47
N LYS A 323 46.01 4.04 0.44
CA LYS A 323 46.86 3.22 1.32
C LYS A 323 47.69 2.21 0.53
N ARG A 324 47.15 1.62 -0.53
CA ARG A 324 47.89 0.72 -1.43
C ARG A 324 48.96 1.48 -2.22
N HIS A 325 48.63 2.64 -2.79
CA HIS A 325 49.61 3.48 -3.49
C HIS A 325 50.75 3.93 -2.56
N ARG A 326 50.43 4.38 -1.33
CA ARG A 326 51.46 4.73 -0.33
C ARG A 326 52.36 3.55 0.01
N ARG A 327 51.81 2.35 0.22
CA ARG A 327 52.60 1.13 0.47
C ARG A 327 53.47 0.74 -0.72
N ALA A 328 52.96 0.85 -1.95
CA ALA A 328 53.72 0.57 -3.15
C ALA A 328 54.89 1.56 -3.33
N ALA A 329 54.67 2.84 -3.06
CA ALA A 329 55.71 3.86 -3.09
C ALA A 329 56.80 3.61 -2.02
N LEU A 330 56.41 3.26 -0.79
CA LEU A 330 57.36 2.91 0.28
C LEU A 330 58.21 1.67 -0.05
N LEU A 331 57.61 0.64 -0.64
CA LEU A 331 58.33 -0.57 -1.06
C LEU A 331 59.28 -0.31 -2.23
N ALA A 332 58.92 0.59 -3.15
CA ALA A 332 59.81 1.02 -4.23
C ALA A 332 61.02 1.79 -3.68
N HIS A 333 60.80 2.71 -2.73
CA HIS A 333 61.87 3.44 -2.06
C HIS A 333 62.82 2.52 -1.26
N ALA A 334 62.27 1.54 -0.53
CA ALA A 334 63.09 0.60 0.23
C ALA A 334 64.00 -0.25 -0.66
N LYS A 335 63.52 -0.68 -1.85
CA LYS A 335 64.34 -1.43 -2.82
C LYS A 335 65.51 -0.63 -3.39
N HIS A 336 65.36 0.68 -3.55
CA HIS A 336 66.43 1.55 -4.05
C HIS A 336 67.54 1.82 -3.01
N ILE A 337 67.28 1.62 -1.72
CA ILE A 337 68.26 1.84 -0.64
C ILE A 337 69.08 0.57 -0.37
N THR A 338 68.58 -0.61 -0.74
CA THR A 338 69.22 -1.90 -0.50
C THR A 338 69.95 -2.50 -1.71
N ALA A 339 70.05 -1.77 -2.82
CA ALA A 339 70.73 -2.17 -4.06
C ALA A 339 72.00 -1.33 -4.23
#